data_AF-A0A939WLP5-F1
#
_entry.id   AF-A0A939WLP5-F1
#
_cell.length_a   1.000
_cell.length_b   1.000
_cell.length_c   1.000
_cell.angle_alpha   90.00
_cell.angle_beta   90.00
_cell.angle_gamma   90.00
#
_symmetry.space_group_name_H-M   'P 1'
#
loop_
_entity.id
_entity.type
_entity.pdbx_description
1 polymer ?
#
loop_
_entity_poly.entity_id
_entity_poly.type
_entity_poly.pdbx_seq_one_letter_code
_entity_poly.pdbx_strand_id
1 'polypeptide(L)' 'MDQSKIEEIMENLLLSPKKVEVDGQVVENHSAADLIKLLNYYASKDALKGKRLPIRITKMAAGGGVL' A
#
# COMPACT_ATOMS: atom_id res chain seq x y z
N MET A 1 -1.41 -10.37 -4.04
CA MET A 1 -1.25 -10.84 -2.66
C MET A 1 -2.65 -11.14 -2.20
N ASP A 2 -2.93 -12.38 -1.82
CA ASP A 2 -4.30 -12.79 -1.50
C ASP A 2 -4.79 -12.01 -0.28
N GLN A 3 -6.03 -11.51 -0.31
CA GLN A 3 -6.60 -10.69 0.78
C GLN A 3 -6.51 -11.39 2.14
N SER A 4 -6.68 -12.71 2.16
CA SER A 4 -6.54 -13.56 3.35
C SER A 4 -5.16 -13.47 4.02
N LYS A 5 -4.08 -13.38 3.24
CA LYS A 5 -2.71 -13.26 3.80
C LYS A 5 -2.47 -11.89 4.44
N ILE A 6 -3.16 -10.85 3.97
CA ILE A 6 -3.02 -9.49 4.52
C ILE A 6 -3.76 -9.40 5.86
N GLU A 7 -4.93 -10.05 5.98
CA GLU A 7 -5.67 -10.15 7.24
C GLU A 7 -4.90 -10.90 8.32
N GLU A 8 -4.33 -12.07 8.00
CA GLU A 8 -3.52 -12.84 8.97
C GLU A 8 -2.30 -12.04 9.47
N ILE A 9 -1.61 -11.33 8.57
CA ILE A 9 -0.47 -10.48 8.95
C ILE A 9 -0.92 -9.33 9.86
N MET A 10 -2.12 -8.77 9.61
CA MET A 10 -2.70 -7.70 10.41
C MET A 10 -3.09 -8.14 11.82
N GLU A 11 -3.75 -9.29 11.95
CA GLU A 11 -4.12 -9.82 13.27
C GLU A 11 -2.88 -10.03 14.13
N ASN A 12 -1.84 -10.61 13.55
CA ASN A 12 -0.55 -10.81 14.23
C ASN A 12 0.13 -9.49 14.62
N LEU A 13 0.08 -8.47 13.76
CA LEU A 13 0.66 -7.14 14.03
C LEU A 13 -0.13 -6.35 15.08
N LEU A 14 -1.46 -6.48 15.12
CA LEU A 14 -2.32 -5.85 16.14
C LEU A 14 -2.13 -6.47 17.52
N LEU A 15 -1.89 -7.78 17.57
CA LEU A 15 -1.58 -8.50 18.81
C LEU A 15 -0.15 -8.21 19.30
N SER A 16 0.73 -7.71 18.44
CA SER A 16 2.12 -7.47 18.76
C SER A 16 2.36 -6.13 19.46
N PRO A 17 3.19 -6.08 20.51
CA PRO A 17 3.55 -4.83 21.18
C PRO A 17 4.31 -3.89 20.25
N LYS A 18 4.06 -2.59 20.40
CA LYS A 18 4.64 -1.52 19.56
C LYS A 18 6.14 -1.35 19.75
N LYS A 19 6.67 -1.66 20.93
CA LYS A 19 8.11 -1.66 21.21
C LYS A 19 8.47 -2.97 21.86
N VAL A 20 9.51 -3.61 21.35
CA VAL A 20 10.10 -4.81 21.94
C VAL A 20 11.59 -4.55 22.08
N GLU A 21 12.10 -4.77 23.29
CA GLU A 21 13.54 -4.75 23.54
C GLU A 21 14.03 -6.18 23.61
N VAL A 22 14.93 -6.56 22.71
CA VAL A 22 15.56 -7.88 22.67
C VAL A 22 17.07 -7.66 22.65
N ASP A 23 17.79 -8.26 23.60
CA ASP A 23 19.25 -8.19 23.71
C ASP A 23 19.83 -6.75 23.68
N GLY A 24 19.13 -5.79 24.28
CA GLY A 24 19.51 -4.38 24.30
C GLY A 24 19.27 -3.63 22.98
N GLN A 25 18.63 -4.26 21.99
CA GLN A 25 18.12 -3.59 20.79
C GLN A 25 16.62 -3.34 20.93
N VAL A 26 16.24 -2.07 20.78
CA VAL A 26 14.84 -1.64 20.73
C VAL A 26 14.36 -1.72 19.29
N VAL A 27 13.40 -2.61 19.04
CA VAL A 27 12.69 -2.73 17.77
C VAL A 27 11.32 -2.08 17.93
N GLU A 28 11.04 -1.05 17.11
CA GLU A 28 9.73 -0.42 17.04
C GLU A 28 8.90 -1.07 15.91
N ASN A 29 7.78 -1.66 16.29
CA ASN A 29 6.77 -2.11 15.35
C ASN A 29 5.98 -0.91 14.80
N HIS A 30 5.53 -1.03 13.55
CA HIS A 30 4.69 -0.02 12.92
C HIS A 30 3.44 0.27 13.74
N SER A 31 3.01 1.53 13.77
CA SER A 31 1.80 1.90 14.49
C SER A 31 0.56 1.33 13.79
N ALA A 32 -0.49 1.04 14.55
CA ALA A 32 -1.78 0.60 14.00
C ALA A 32 -2.32 1.60 12.94
N ALA A 33 -2.06 2.90 13.11
CA ALA A 33 -2.45 3.92 12.15
C ALA A 33 -1.72 3.79 10.80
N ASP A 34 -0.44 3.40 10.81
CA ASP A 34 0.33 3.20 9.59
C ASP A 34 -0.11 1.94 8.84
N LEU A 35 -0.47 0.88 9.58
CA LEU A 35 -1.03 -0.34 9.01
C LEU A 35 -2.35 -0.07 8.29
N ILE A 36 -3.25 0.72 8.88
CA ILE A 36 -4.53 1.11 8.26
C ILE A 36 -4.32 1.89 6.96
N LYS A 37 -3.38 2.84 6.93
CA LYS A 37 -3.04 3.60 5.71
C LYS A 37 -2.55 2.68 4.60
N LEU A 38 -1.71 1.72 4.95
CA LEU A 38 -1.14 0.75 4.03
C LEU A 38 -2.23 -0.15 3.42
N LEU A 39 -3.23 -0.50 4.22
CA LEU A 39 -4.42 -1.25 3.78
C LEU A 39 -5.28 -0.46 2.79
N ASN A 40 -5.59 0.79 3.13
CA ASN A 40 -6.33 1.69 2.24
C ASN A 40 -5.61 1.87 0.89
N TYR A 41 -4.28 1.92 0.91
CA TYR A 41 -3.47 1.98 -0.30
C TYR A 41 -3.60 0.72 -1.16
N TYR A 42 -3.47 -0.47 -0.57
CA TYR A 42 -3.62 -1.72 -1.32
C TYR A 42 -5.04 -1.92 -1.85
N ALA A 43 -6.07 -1.65 -1.04
CA ALA A 43 -7.46 -1.67 -1.47
C ALA A 43 -7.70 -0.74 -2.67
N SER A 44 -7.13 0.47 -2.64
CA SER A 44 -7.22 1.42 -3.75
C SER A 44 -6.48 0.92 -5.00
N LYS A 45 -5.30 0.30 -4.84
CA LYS A 45 -4.52 -0.25 -5.96
C LYS A 45 -5.19 -1.45 -6.61
N ASP A 46 -5.79 -2.34 -5.83
CA ASP A 46 -6.51 -3.49 -6.36
C ASP A 46 -7.81 -3.05 -7.07
N ALA A 47 -8.53 -2.06 -6.51
CA ALA A 47 -9.66 -1.43 -7.19
C ALA A 47 -9.27 -0.79 -8.54
N LEU A 48 -8.04 -0.28 -8.66
CA LEU A 48 -7.51 0.29 -9.90
C LEU A 48 -7.03 -0.78 -10.89
N LYS A 49 -6.48 -1.91 -10.44
CA LYS A 49 -6.02 -3.00 -11.32
C LYS A 49 -7.15 -3.65 -12.12
N GLY A 50 -8.32 -3.83 -11.53
CA GLY A 50 -9.46 -4.49 -12.17
C GLY A 50 -10.22 -3.61 -13.17
N LYS A 51 -10.08 -2.28 -13.06
CA LYS A 51 -10.71 -1.35 -14.01
C LYS A 51 -9.85 -1.24 -15.26
N ARG A 52 -10.20 -2.00 -16.31
CA ARG A 52 -9.93 -1.60 -17.70
C ARG A 52 -10.69 -0.30 -17.94
N LEU A 53 -10.12 0.83 -17.51
CA LEU A 53 -10.65 2.14 -17.86
C LEU A 53 -10.71 2.19 -19.40
N PRO A 54 -11.87 2.44 -20.02
CA PRO A 54 -11.98 2.54 -21.48
C PRO A 54 -11.23 3.76 -22.05
N ILE A 55 -10.58 4.54 -21.18
CA ILE A 55 -9.88 5.77 -21.51
C ILE A 55 -8.37 5.46 -21.54
N ARG A 56 -7.83 5.34 -22.74
CA ARG A 56 -6.38 5.26 -22.98
C ARG A 56 -5.81 6.68 -22.91
N ILE A 57 -5.17 7.03 -21.81
CA ILE A 57 -4.45 8.30 -21.70
C ILE A 57 -3.14 8.17 -22.48
N THR A 58 -3.14 8.59 -23.74
CA THR A 58 -1.91 8.76 -24.54
C THR A 58 -1.34 10.15 -24.29
N LYS A 59 -0.04 10.24 -23.98
CA LYS A 59 0.66 11.52 -23.89
C LYS A 59 0.61 12.19 -25.26
N MET A 60 -0.07 13.33 -25.38
CA MET A 60 -0.02 14.12 -26.61
C MET A 60 1.42 14.57 -26.82
N ALA A 61 2.03 14.18 -27.94
CA ALA A 61 3.28 14.77 -28.38
C ALA A 61 3.01 16.24 -28.69
N ALA A 62 3.75 17.15 -28.07
CA ALA A 62 3.69 18.56 -28.43
C ALA A 62 4.11 18.68 -29.90
N GLY A 63 3.13 18.89 -30.78
CA GLY A 63 3.41 19.22 -32.17
C GLY A 63 4.11 20.57 -32.18
N GLY A 64 5.44 20.55 -32.29
CA GLY A 64 6.21 21.74 -32.61
C GLY A 64 5.73 22.25 -33.95
N GLY A 65 4.86 23.26 -33.93
CA GLY A 65 4.52 24.03 -35.11
C GLY A 65 5.79 24.74 -35.57
N VAL A 66 6.40 24.23 -36.62
CA VAL A 66 7.34 24.99 -37.44
C VAL A 66 6.50 25.90 -38.31
N LEU A 67 6.45 27.19 -37.98
CA LEU A 67 6.31 28.33 -38.89
C LEU A 67 6.92 29.56 -38.21
#